data_AF-F8PXA1-F1
#
_entry.id   AF-F8PXA1-F1
#
_cell.length_a   1.000
_cell.length_b   1.000
_cell.length_c   1.000
_cell.angle_alpha   90.00
_cell.angle_beta   90.00
_cell.angle_gamma   90.00
#
_symmetry.space_group_name_H-M   'P 1'
#
loop_
_entity.id
_entity.type
_entity.pdbx_description
1 polymer ?
#
loop_
_entity_poly.entity_id
_entity_poly.type
_entity_poly.pdbx_seq_one_letter_code
_entity_poly.pdbx_strand_id
1 'polypeptide(L)' 'NFNYTTYDVHRVQDIINPRTSHCNVMLLSPCDDTGTQSHPFCYVRVLGIYHANIVYVDFRTT' A
#
# COMPACT_ATOMS: atom_id res chain seq x y z
N ASN A 1 30.05 -1.07 -14.46
CA ASN A 1 30.04 -2.22 -13.54
C ASN A 1 29.47 -1.75 -12.22
N PHE A 2 28.18 -2.01 -11.96
CA PHE A 2 27.47 -1.51 -10.78
C PHE A 2 27.26 -2.71 -9.85
N ASN A 3 28.04 -2.79 -8.79
CA ASN A 3 27.87 -3.81 -7.77
C ASN A 3 26.67 -3.39 -6.89
N TYR A 4 25.53 -4.07 -7.05
CA TYR A 4 24.47 -4.09 -6.03
C TYR A 4 24.70 -5.27 -5.11
N THR A 5 25.71 -5.14 -4.25
CA THR A 5 25.75 -5.92 -3.02
C THR A 5 25.29 -4.99 -1.92
N THR A 6 24.37 -5.48 -1.10
CA THR A 6 23.92 -5.01 0.21
C THR A 6 22.49 -4.45 0.25
N TYR A 7 21.75 -5.03 1.20
CA TYR A 7 20.50 -4.58 1.80
C TYR A 7 19.21 -5.16 1.22
N ASP A 8 19.16 -6.50 1.35
CA ASP A 8 18.15 -7.24 2.12
C ASP A 8 16.66 -6.89 1.89
N VAL A 9 15.91 -7.92 1.48
CA VAL A 9 14.49 -7.89 1.10
C VAL A 9 13.60 -7.80 2.35
N HIS A 10 14.00 -7.02 3.35
CA HIS A 10 13.36 -6.93 4.67
C HIS A 10 12.17 -5.95 4.71
N ARG A 11 11.55 -5.62 3.58
CA ARG A 11 10.39 -4.71 3.49
C ARG A 11 9.37 -5.06 2.41
N VAL A 12 9.03 -6.34 2.25
CA VAL A 12 7.81 -6.70 1.49
C VAL A 12 6.55 -6.33 2.29
N GLN A 13 6.66 -6.16 3.62
CA GLN A 13 5.55 -5.79 4.49
C GLN A 13 6.01 -4.71 5.48
N ASP A 14 5.47 -3.50 5.36
CA ASP A 14 5.54 -2.54 6.46
C ASP A 14 4.56 -2.95 7.55
N ILE A 15 5.04 -3.01 8.79
CA ILE A 15 4.22 -3.35 9.95
C ILE A 15 3.33 -2.15 10.27
N ILE A 16 2.09 -2.18 9.80
CA ILE A 16 1.07 -1.21 10.19
C ILE A 16 0.35 -1.77 11.42
N ASN A 17 0.41 -1.02 12.53
CA ASN A 17 -0.37 -1.33 13.72
C ASN A 17 -1.55 -0.35 13.85
N PRO A 18 -2.79 -0.77 13.52
CA PRO A 18 -3.96 0.11 13.61
C PRO A 18 -4.28 0.58 15.04
N ARG A 19 -3.70 -0.06 16.07
CA ARG A 19 -3.99 0.22 17.48
C ARG A 19 -3.08 1.29 18.08
N THR A 20 -2.05 1.74 17.37
CA THR A 20 -1.14 2.79 17.87
C THR A 20 -1.45 4.14 17.21
N SER A 21 -0.87 5.21 17.75
CA SER A 21 -0.89 6.54 17.11
C SER A 21 -0.20 6.55 15.74
N HIS A 22 0.64 5.56 15.44
CA HIS A 22 1.37 5.42 14.18
C HIS A 22 0.63 4.51 13.19
N CYS A 23 -0.67 4.77 12.98
CA CYS A 23 -1.52 4.04 12.05
C CYS A 23 -1.86 4.84 10.78
N ASN A 24 -1.24 6.00 10.60
CA ASN A 24 -1.47 6.85 9.44
C ASN A 24 -0.53 6.47 8.28
N VAL A 25 -1.06 6.45 7.07
CA VAL A 25 -0.33 6.15 5.83
C VAL A 25 -0.44 7.34 4.88
N MET A 26 0.66 7.64 4.20
CA MET A 26 0.75 8.71 3.20
C MET A 26 0.42 8.12 1.82
N LEU A 27 -0.56 8.69 1.14
CA LEU A 27 -0.95 8.32 -0.23
C LEU A 27 -0.72 9.50 -1.17
N LEU A 28 -0.51 9.18 -2.44
CA LEU A 28 -0.61 10.18 -3.51
C LEU A 28 -2.05 10.69 -3.53
N SER A 29 -2.24 12.01 -3.43
CA SER A 29 -3.59 12.57 -3.51
C SER A 29 -4.15 12.28 -4.90
N PRO A 30 -5.41 11.81 -5.02
CA PRO A 30 -6.09 11.85 -6.30
C PRO A 30 -6.05 13.30 -6.80
N CYS A 31 -5.64 13.49 -8.05
CA CYS A 31 -5.71 14.80 -8.68
C CYS A 31 -7.19 15.17 -8.76
N ASP A 32 -7.62 16.19 -8.02
CA ASP A 32 -8.96 16.73 -8.19
C ASP A 32 -9.03 17.34 -9.60
N ASP A 33 -9.89 16.79 -10.46
CA ASP A 33 -10.24 17.34 -11.78
C ASP A 33 -10.81 18.78 -11.67
N THR A 34 -11.02 19.29 -10.46
CA THR A 34 -11.55 20.63 -10.18
C THR A 34 -10.46 21.72 -10.06
N GLY A 35 -9.19 21.42 -10.32
CA GLY A 35 -8.14 22.44 -10.47
C GLY A 35 -7.72 23.16 -9.18
N THR A 36 -8.34 22.84 -8.04
CA THR A 36 -7.83 23.20 -6.73
C THR A 36 -6.72 22.23 -6.38
N GLN A 37 -5.48 22.69 -6.49
CA GLN A 37 -4.27 21.96 -6.16
C GLN A 37 -4.23 21.66 -4.66
N SER A 38 -5.05 20.69 -4.23
CA SER A 38 -4.93 20.04 -2.93
C SER A 38 -3.56 19.36 -2.89
N HIS A 39 -2.94 19.35 -1.71
CA HIS A 39 -1.57 18.89 -1.52
C HIS A 39 -1.29 17.58 -2.28
N PRO A 40 -0.09 17.39 -2.86
CA PRO A 40 0.23 16.22 -3.67
C PRO A 40 0.08 14.90 -2.92
N PHE A 41 -0.03 14.95 -1.58
CA PHE A 41 -0.21 13.80 -0.72
C PHE A 41 -1.37 13.99 0.26
N CYS A 42 -2.07 12.90 0.54
CA CYS A 42 -3.06 12.81 1.60
C CYS A 42 -2.60 11.82 2.68
N TYR A 43 -3.11 11.99 3.90
CA TYR A 43 -2.88 11.06 5.00
C TYR A 43 -4.17 10.35 5.35
N VAL A 44 -4.12 9.03 5.43
CA VAL A 44 -5.26 8.18 5.78
C VAL A 44 -4.95 7.40 7.05
N ARG A 45 -5.98 7.13 7.87
CA ARG A 45 -5.85 6.32 9.07
C ARG A 45 -6.28 4.88 8.80
N VAL A 46 -5.44 3.91 9.12
CA VAL A 46 -5.81 2.49 9.02
C VAL A 46 -6.73 2.13 10.17
N LEU A 47 -7.94 1.67 9.83
CA LEU A 47 -8.96 1.27 10.81
C LEU A 47 -8.87 -0.21 11.18
N GLY A 48 -8.39 -1.05 10.26
CA GLY A 48 -8.30 -2.50 10.46
C GLY A 48 -7.57 -3.18 9.32
N ILE A 49 -7.12 -4.41 9.57
CA ILE A 49 -6.43 -5.27 8.60
C ILE A 49 -7.23 -6.56 8.51
N TYR A 50 -7.64 -6.94 7.30
CA TYR A 50 -8.46 -8.13 7.03
C TYR A 50 -7.69 -9.08 6.13
N HIS A 51 -7.82 -10.39 6.37
CA HIS A 51 -7.20 -11.43 5.57
C HIS A 51 -8.26 -12.22 4.80
N ALA A 52 -8.07 -12.40 3.50
CA ALA A 52 -8.94 -13.20 2.64
C ALA A 52 -8.12 -14.30 1.98
N ASN A 53 -8.66 -15.53 1.98
CA ASN A 53 -8.10 -16.63 1.21
C ASN A 53 -8.78 -16.64 -0.16
N ILE A 54 -8.03 -16.31 -1.21
CA ILE A 54 -8.54 -16.19 -2.57
C ILE A 54 -8.00 -17.37 -3.39
N VAL A 55 -8.92 -18.14 -4.00
CA VAL A 55 -8.59 -19.21 -4.94
C VAL A 55 -9.13 -18.82 -6.31
N TYR A 56 -8.25 -18.78 -7.31
CA TYR A 56 -8.66 -18.63 -8.71
C TYR A 56 -9.00 -20.00 -9.29
N VAL A 57 -10.25 -20.17 -9.72
CA VAL A 57 -10.70 -21.40 -10.40
C VAL A 57 -10.79 -21.10 -11.89
N ASP A 58 -9.82 -21.59 -12.65
CA ASP A 58 -9.84 -21.55 -14.11
C ASP A 58 -10.75 -22.65 -14.65
N PHE A 59 -11.69 -22.30 -15.52
CA PHE A 59 -12.48 -23.29 -16.25
C PHE A 59 -11.89 -23.44 -17.66
N ARG A 60 -11.13 -24.51 -17.88
CA ARG A 60 -10.76 -24.94 -19.23
C ARG A 60 -11.92 -25.71 -19.85
N THR A 61 -12.65 -25.08 -20.76
CA THR A 61 -13.51 -25.79 -21.73
C THR A 61 -12.65 -26.64 -22.66
N THR A 62 -12.95 -27.94 -22.71
CA THR A 62 -12.32 -28.94 -23.58
C THR A 62 -12.89 -28.85 -25.00
#